data_AF-A0A4R2QRL6-F1
#
_entry.id   AF-A0A4R2QRL6-F1
#
_cell.length_a   1.000
_cell.length_b   1.000
_cell.length_c   1.000
_cell.angle_alpha   90.00
_cell.angle_beta   90.00
_cell.angle_gamma   90.00
#
_symmetry.space_group_name_H-M   'P 1'
#
loop_
_entity.id
_entity.type
_entity.pdbx_description
1 polymer ?
#
loop_
_entity_poly.entity_id
_entity_poly.type
_entity_poly.pdbx_seq_one_letter_code
_entity_poly.pdbx_strand_id
1 'polypeptide(L)'
;MNMTVTVPLHQIEQSLHQMRLAGSQLEGMTNQLLNGSSEQRRIGLRLQDILTVYRKELQKIGYMVEQGAEAPASQDKLKIGLQVQEAINEISQI
;
A
#
# COMPACT_ATOMS: atom_id res chain seq x y z
N MET A 1 -6.68 -12.65 33.28
CA MET A 1 -5.83 -11.50 32.93
C MET A 1 -5.82 -11.38 31.42
N ASN A 2 -6.59 -10.44 30.86
CA ASN A 2 -6.51 -10.14 29.43
C ASN A 2 -5.37 -9.14 29.24
N MET A 3 -4.24 -9.60 28.72
CA MET A 3 -3.21 -8.70 28.19
C MET A 3 -3.70 -8.18 26.85
N THR A 4 -4.42 -7.06 26.87
CA THR A 4 -4.52 -6.19 25.68
C THR A 4 -3.11 -5.68 25.42
N VAL A 5 -2.39 -6.34 24.53
CA VAL A 5 -1.13 -5.84 23.97
C VAL A 5 -1.50 -4.63 23.13
N THR A 6 -1.36 -3.45 23.71
CA THR A 6 -1.43 -2.19 22.98
C THR A 6 -0.20 -2.13 22.10
N VAL A 7 -0.30 -2.63 20.87
CA VAL A 7 0.71 -2.34 19.85
C VAL A 7 0.68 -0.82 19.66
N PRO A 8 1.79 -0.10 19.93
CA PRO A 8 1.78 1.34 19.85
C PRO A 8 1.54 1.74 18.40
N LEU A 9 0.46 2.49 18.15
CA LEU A 9 0.00 2.90 16.82
C LEU A 9 1.15 3.49 15.98
N HIS A 10 2.03 4.25 16.63
CA HIS A 10 3.23 4.83 16.05
C HIS A 10 4.20 3.81 15.43
N GLN A 11 4.38 2.62 16.03
CA GLN A 11 5.22 1.56 15.46
C GLN A 11 4.56 0.93 14.22
N ILE A 12 3.23 0.88 14.18
CA ILE A 12 2.48 0.41 13.02
C ILE A 12 2.61 1.43 11.87
N GLU A 13 2.45 2.72 12.17
CA GLU A 13 2.66 3.81 11.19
C GLU A 13 4.08 3.79 10.62
N GLN A 14 5.10 3.64 11.47
CA GLN A 14 6.48 3.54 11.03
C GLN A 14 6.71 2.31 10.15
N SER A 15 6.14 1.17 10.53
CA SER A 15 6.23 -0.07 9.74
C SER A 15 5.52 0.06 8.39
N LEU A 16 4.34 0.69 8.35
CA LEU A 16 3.62 1.01 7.11
C LEU A 16 4.44 1.92 6.19
N HIS A 17 5.10 2.93 6.75
CA HIS A 17 5.98 3.80 6.00
C HIS A 17 7.14 3.01 5.37
N GLN A 18 7.82 2.15 6.13
CA GLN A 18 8.90 1.29 5.63
C GLN A 18 8.42 0.35 4.52
N MET A 19 7.23 -0.23 4.68
CA MET A 19 6.62 -1.08 3.67
C MET A 19 6.29 -0.32 2.38
N ARG A 20 5.79 0.92 2.48
CA ARG A 20 5.57 1.77 1.29
C ARG A 20 6.89 2.03 0.54
N LEU A 21 7.97 2.35 1.26
CA LEU A 21 9.29 2.56 0.67
C LEU A 21 9.81 1.31 -0.05
N ALA A 22 9.72 0.15 0.61
CA ALA A 22 10.10 -1.13 0.01
C ALA A 22 9.26 -1.45 -1.24
N GLY A 23 7.96 -1.16 -1.20
CA GLY A 23 7.05 -1.27 -2.35
C GLY A 23 7.49 -0.43 -3.56
N SER A 24 7.91 0.83 -3.33
CA SER A 24 8.44 1.70 -4.39
C SER A 24 9.76 1.20 -4.98
N GLN A 25 10.64 0.63 -4.16
CA GLN A 25 11.89 0.01 -4.64
C GLN A 25 11.59 -1.21 -5.52
N LEU A 26 10.66 -2.07 -5.09
CA LEU A 26 10.22 -3.23 -5.86
C LEU A 26 9.54 -2.83 -7.18
N GLU A 27 8.82 -1.72 -7.21
CA GLU A 27 8.28 -1.15 -8.46
C GLU A 27 9.40 -0.76 -9.42
N GLY A 28 10.44 -0.08 -8.93
CA GLY A 28 11.61 0.26 -9.74
C GLY A 28 12.26 -0.97 -10.38
N MET A 29 12.46 -2.03 -9.60
CA MET A 29 12.99 -3.30 -10.10
C MET A 29 12.04 -3.98 -11.10
N THR A 30 10.73 -3.96 -10.81
CA THR A 30 9.71 -4.53 -11.70
C THR A 30 9.70 -3.82 -13.05
N ASN A 31 9.80 -2.49 -13.06
CA ASN A 31 9.88 -1.69 -14.28
C ASN A 31 11.16 -1.98 -15.07
N GLN A 32 12.29 -2.21 -14.41
CA GLN A 32 13.52 -2.66 -15.08
C GLN A 32 13.32 -4.03 -15.74
N LEU A 33 12.68 -4.98 -15.05
CA LEU A 33 12.40 -6.31 -15.59
C LEU A 33 11.43 -6.27 -16.78
N LEU A 34 10.41 -5.42 -16.73
CA LEU A 34 9.43 -5.24 -17.82
C LEU A 34 10.05 -4.72 -19.12
N ASN A 35 11.18 -4.03 -19.01
CA ASN A 35 11.97 -3.49 -20.13
C ASN A 35 13.13 -4.42 -20.54
N GLY A 36 13.28 -5.58 -19.91
CA GLY A 36 14.33 -6.55 -20.18
C GLY A 36 14.01 -7.55 -21.29
N SER A 37 14.73 -8.67 -21.30
CA SER A 37 14.49 -9.81 -22.20
C SER A 37 13.08 -10.38 -22.04
N SER A 38 12.62 -11.21 -22.99
CA SER A 38 11.28 -11.84 -22.92
C SER A 38 11.02 -12.62 -21.62
N GLU A 39 12.06 -13.26 -21.06
CA GLU A 39 11.98 -13.98 -19.79
C GLU A 39 11.88 -13.00 -18.61
N GLN A 40 12.72 -11.96 -18.59
CA GLN A 40 12.67 -10.89 -17.58
C GLN A 40 11.32 -10.18 -17.58
N ARG A 41 10.78 -9.89 -18.77
CA ARG A 41 9.46 -9.27 -18.92
C ARG A 41 8.35 -10.15 -18.36
N ARG A 42 8.40 -11.47 -18.55
CA ARG A 42 7.42 -12.40 -17.95
C ARG A 42 7.48 -12.37 -16.42
N ILE A 43 8.68 -12.29 -15.84
CA ILE A 43 8.86 -12.14 -14.40
C ILE A 43 8.34 -10.78 -13.93
N GLY A 44 8.66 -9.70 -14.66
CA GLY A 44 8.18 -8.35 -14.39
C GLY A 44 6.66 -8.25 -14.36
N LEU A 45 5.96 -8.89 -15.31
CA LEU A 45 4.49 -8.90 -15.33
C LEU A 45 3.91 -9.60 -14.09
N ARG A 46 4.47 -10.74 -13.67
CA ARG A 46 4.03 -11.43 -12.44
C ARG A 46 4.29 -10.58 -11.19
N LEU A 47 5.42 -9.87 -11.15
CA LEU A 47 5.73 -8.96 -10.03
C LEU A 47 4.81 -7.74 -10.01
N GLN A 48 4.38 -7.24 -11.18
CA GLN A 48 3.40 -6.16 -11.27
C GLN A 48 2.04 -6.56 -10.70
N ASP A 49 1.58 -7.78 -10.95
CA ASP A 49 0.35 -8.32 -10.35
C ASP A 49 0.46 -8.40 -8.82
N ILE A 50 1.59 -8.90 -8.31
CA ILE A 50 1.85 -9.00 -6.87
C ILE A 50 1.89 -7.61 -6.23
N LEU A 51 2.58 -6.65 -6.86
CA LEU A 51 2.66 -5.27 -6.37
C LEU A 51 1.30 -4.58 -6.32
N THR A 52 0.40 -4.91 -7.26
CA THR A 52 -0.97 -4.39 -7.26
C THR A 52 -1.73 -4.83 -6.01
N VAL A 53 -1.67 -6.12 -5.67
CA VAL A 53 -2.30 -6.65 -4.44
C VAL A 53 -1.65 -6.05 -3.20
N TYR A 54 -0.32 -5.98 -3.17
CA TYR A 54 0.44 -5.42 -2.06
C TYR A 54 0.06 -3.96 -1.75
N ARG A 55 -0.03 -3.11 -2.77
CA ARG A 55 -0.44 -1.70 -2.61
C ARG A 55 -1.85 -1.57 -2.06
N LYS A 56 -2.78 -2.36 -2.57
CA LYS A 56 -4.17 -2.36 -2.13
C LYS A 56 -4.28 -2.71 -0.64
N GLU A 57 -3.56 -3.73 -0.18
CA GLU A 57 -3.56 -4.11 1.23
C GLU A 57 -2.86 -3.05 2.10
N LEU A 58 -1.74 -2.48 1.67
CA LEU A 58 -1.09 -1.38 2.39
C LEU A 58 -1.98 -0.15 2.54
N GLN A 59 -2.74 0.18 1.50
CA GLN A 59 -3.67 1.31 1.54
C GLN A 59 -4.81 1.05 2.53
N LYS A 60 -5.36 -0.17 2.54
CA LYS A 60 -6.37 -0.58 3.51
C LYS A 60 -5.86 -0.51 4.95
N ILE A 61 -4.64 -0.99 5.22
CA ILE A 61 -4.06 -0.93 6.55
C ILE A 61 -3.78 0.53 6.95
N GLY A 62 -3.25 1.35 6.05
CA GLY A 62 -3.04 2.78 6.29
C GLY A 62 -4.34 3.50 6.70
N TYR A 63 -5.42 3.24 5.96
CA TYR A 63 -6.74 3.77 6.29
C TYR A 63 -7.22 3.32 7.68
N MET A 64 -7.05 2.04 8.04
CA MET A 64 -7.44 1.52 9.35
C MET A 64 -6.63 2.12 10.50
N VAL A 65 -5.36 2.45 10.26
CA VAL A 65 -4.49 3.11 11.24
C VAL A 65 -4.90 4.56 11.43
N GLU A 66 -5.12 5.30 10.33
CA GLU A 66 -5.53 6.72 10.36
C GLU A 66 -6.90 6.94 10.99
N GLN A 67 -7.84 6.01 10.82
CA GLN A 67 -9.19 6.10 11.41
C GLN A 67 -9.26 5.63 12.87
N GLY A 68 -8.21 4.97 13.39
CA GLY A 68 -8.13 4.52 14.78
C GLY A 68 -9.28 3.59 15.21
N ALA A 69 -9.06 2.27 15.18
CA ALA A 69 -9.97 1.21 15.68
C ALA A 69 -11.41 1.17 15.14
N GLU A 70 -11.95 2.23 14.56
CA GLU A 70 -13.24 2.24 13.88
C GLU A 70 -13.06 1.79 12.43
N ALA A 71 -13.54 0.58 12.13
CA ALA A 71 -13.73 0.18 10.75
C ALA A 71 -14.66 1.20 10.05
N PRO A 72 -14.40 1.57 8.78
CA PRO A 72 -15.26 2.52 8.09
C PRO A 72 -16.71 2.01 8.12
N ALA A 73 -17.63 2.85 8.62
CA ALA A 73 -19.03 2.50 8.81
C ALA A 73 -19.73 2.01 7.52
N SER A 74 -19.13 2.21 6.34
CA SER A 74 -19.58 1.62 5.07
C SER A 74 -18.45 1.51 4.05
N GLN A 75 -18.59 0.58 3.08
CA GLN A 75 -17.67 0.44 1.93
C GLN A 75 -17.54 1.74 1.11
N ASP A 76 -18.58 2.58 1.10
CA ASP A 76 -18.56 3.85 0.36
C ASP A 76 -17.58 4.85 0.97
N LYS A 77 -17.45 4.91 2.30
CA LYS A 77 -16.46 5.77 2.96
C LYS A 77 -15.02 5.33 2.68
N LEU A 78 -14.79 4.01 2.64
CA LEU A 78 -13.50 3.47 2.20
C LEU A 78 -13.23 3.89 0.76
N LYS A 79 -14.19 3.74 -0.15
CA LYS A 79 -14.05 4.10 -1.57
C LYS A 79 -13.78 5.60 -1.78
N ILE A 80 -14.47 6.47 -1.04
CA ILE A 80 -14.24 7.92 -1.04
C ILE A 80 -12.84 8.24 -0.51
N GLY A 81 -12.40 7.63 0.60
CA GLY A 81 -11.06 7.83 1.14
C GLY A 81 -9.96 7.40 0.16
N LEU A 82 -10.14 6.26 -0.51
CA LEU A 82 -9.21 5.76 -1.53
C LEU A 82 -9.15 6.71 -2.74
N GLN A 83 -10.29 7.23 -3.20
CA GLN A 83 -10.38 8.18 -4.33
C GLN A 83 -9.77 9.55 -4.00
N VAL A 84 -9.99 10.07 -2.79
CA VAL A 84 -9.39 11.32 -2.33
C VAL A 84 -7.86 11.18 -2.26
N GLN A 85 -7.36 10.03 -1.80
CA GLN A 85 -5.92 9.79 -1.71
C GLN A 85 -5.27 9.59 -3.09
N GLU A 86 -5.95 8.94 -4.04
CA GLU A 86 -5.51 8.87 -5.45
C GLU A 86 -5.41 10.27 -6.06
N ALA A 87 -6.42 11.13 -5.85
CA ALA A 87 -6.38 12.51 -6.32
C ALA A 87 -5.22 13.32 -5.71
N ILE A 88 -4.88 13.11 -4.43
CA ILE A 88 -3.72 13.76 -3.79
C ILE A 88 -2.40 13.27 -4.41
N ASN A 89 -2.29 11.98 -4.73
CA ASN A 89 -1.10 11.42 -5.36
C ASN A 89 -0.92 11.92 -6.80
N GLU A 90 -2.01 12.11 -7.55
CA GLU A 90 -1.96 12.70 -8.90
C GLU A 90 -1.55 14.18 -8.86
N ILE A 91 -2.03 14.95 -7.88
CA ILE A 91 -1.64 16.37 -7.70
C ILE A 91 -0.16 16.48 -7.30
N SER A 92 0.37 15.53 -6.55
CA SER A 92 1.78 15.52 -6.11
C SER A 92 2.77 15.13 -7.22
N GLN A 93 2.29 14.68 -8.38
CA GLN A 93 3.10 14.40 -9.57
C GLN A 93 3.14 15.56 -10.58
N ILE A 94 2.51 16.70 -10.26
CA ILE A 94 2.62 17.98 -10.99
C ILE A 94 3.71 18.83 -10.35
#